data_AF-A0A2E3W033-F1
#
_entry.id   AF-A0A2E3W033-F1
#
_cell.length_a   1.000
_cell.length_b   1.000
_cell.length_c   1.000
_cell.angle_alpha   90.00
_cell.angle_beta   90.00
_cell.angle_gamma   90.00
#
_symmetry.space_group_name_H-M   'P 1'
#
loop_
_entity.id
_entity.type
_entity.pdbx_description
1 polymer ?
#
loop_
_entity_poly.entity_id
_entity_poly.type
_entity_poly.pdbx_seq_one_letter_code
_entity_poly.pdbx_strand_id
1 'polypeptide(L)'
;MDDTALSIITEYAITSFTFLIYPVLAIYAAIHAVLYKRDAQAAAAWVGLILLAPFAGVLLYWLLGINRARSRALKVFNQNIKARSRPSESEQDTSPLLRLIGKVSFTYPIREGNEITPLINGEQAYPEMLKAIRNAKSTLVLCTYIFDNDSTGKKFAKAIKDAASRGVQCKIIIDAVGARYSFPTILGSLKVKNVDARKFHSVLRPWGFRYAQLRNHRKLMVVDGETGFFGGMNIRHSHLVKEANSRELTQDIHFKATGPILKDLMNVFESDWHFTTKEVLGEAWRPKTLPTGKMAARVLPNGPDEKFDQLRWILLGAVGSAEKSIAVHSPYFVPDDTLISALSVAALKGVLVDIIIPRHNNHKLVQWASLACMPQLLRTGCRVWLGGSTFDHSKILIIDGRWCMIGSSNWDARSFRLNFEINVDSTDKDLCDELKTIFDEKLASATRLSKECLKKQGQLIRLRNSCARLLGPYL
;
A
#
# COMPACT_ATOMS: atom_id res chain seq x y z
N MET A 1 30.45 59.51 -1.49
CA MET A 1 30.61 58.25 -0.73
C MET A 1 30.87 57.20 -1.79
N ASP A 2 32.11 56.71 -1.89
CA ASP A 2 32.54 55.84 -3.00
C ASP A 2 31.65 54.61 -3.14
N ASP A 3 31.29 54.27 -4.38
CA ASP A 3 30.55 53.03 -4.71
C ASP A 3 31.26 51.79 -4.16
N THR A 4 32.59 51.86 -4.00
CA THR A 4 33.43 50.82 -3.38
C THR A 4 33.20 50.71 -1.86
N ALA A 5 33.00 51.82 -1.16
CA ALA A 5 32.69 51.79 0.27
C ALA A 5 31.28 51.23 0.51
N LEU A 6 30.32 51.59 -0.35
CA LEU A 6 28.95 51.07 -0.29
C LEU A 6 28.90 49.57 -0.60
N SER A 7 29.67 49.09 -1.60
CA SER A 7 29.72 47.65 -1.92
C SER A 7 30.33 46.82 -0.79
N ILE A 8 31.43 47.30 -0.19
CA ILE A 8 32.09 46.66 0.96
C ILE A 8 31.12 46.60 2.15
N ILE A 9 30.49 47.71 2.52
CA ILE A 9 29.52 47.75 3.64
C ILE A 9 28.36 46.78 3.37
N THR A 10 27.88 46.72 2.14
CA THR A 10 26.79 45.82 1.74
C THR A 10 27.22 44.35 1.84
N GLU A 11 28.43 44.00 1.41
CA GLU A 11 28.99 42.65 1.51
C GLU A 11 29.20 42.21 2.96
N TYR A 12 29.73 43.08 3.82
CA TYR A 12 29.88 42.84 5.25
C TYR A 12 28.53 42.70 5.96
N ALA A 13 27.54 43.52 5.60
CA ALA A 13 26.19 43.43 6.15
C ALA A 13 25.51 42.12 5.76
N ILE A 14 25.59 41.71 4.49
CA ILE A 14 25.03 40.44 4.00
C ILE A 14 25.71 39.25 4.67
N THR A 15 27.04 39.28 4.79
CA THR A 15 27.83 38.21 5.42
C THR A 15 27.47 38.10 6.90
N SER A 16 27.48 39.21 7.63
CA SER A 16 27.13 39.25 9.07
C SER A 16 25.70 38.79 9.32
N PHE A 17 24.75 39.24 8.51
CA PHE A 17 23.35 38.83 8.59
C PHE A 17 23.18 37.33 8.34
N THR A 18 23.90 36.77 7.36
CA THR A 18 23.88 35.34 7.04
C THR A 18 24.45 34.50 8.19
N PHE A 19 25.56 34.94 8.80
CA PHE A 19 26.18 34.29 9.96
C PHE A 19 25.32 34.37 11.23
N LEU A 20 24.49 35.40 11.39
CA LEU A 20 23.57 35.55 12.52
C LEU A 20 22.28 34.73 12.36
N ILE A 21 21.72 34.67 11.15
CA ILE A 21 20.44 34.00 10.90
C ILE A 21 20.57 32.49 10.79
N TYR A 22 21.65 31.99 10.19
CA TYR A 22 21.82 30.56 9.98
C TYR A 22 21.78 29.75 11.29
N PRO A 23 22.49 30.12 12.38
CA PRO A 23 22.43 29.40 13.65
C PRO A 23 21.01 29.31 14.22
N VAL A 24 20.24 30.40 14.13
CA VAL A 24 18.84 30.44 14.59
C VAL A 24 17.99 29.46 13.79
N LEU A 25 18.13 29.46 12.46
CA LEU A 25 17.42 28.52 11.58
C LEU A 25 17.85 27.07 11.81
N ALA A 26 19.14 26.82 12.05
CA ALA A 26 19.68 25.49 12.31
C ALA A 26 19.18 24.94 13.65
N ILE A 27 19.20 25.75 14.71
CA ILE A 27 18.65 25.41 16.03
C ILE A 27 17.16 25.12 15.92
N TYR A 28 16.39 26.00 15.27
CA TYR A 28 14.96 25.77 15.07
C TYR A 28 14.68 24.48 14.29
N ALA A 29 15.40 24.23 13.19
CA ALA A 29 15.26 23.03 12.40
C ALA A 29 15.64 21.76 13.18
N ALA A 30 16.69 21.81 13.99
CA ALA A 30 17.13 20.71 14.85
C ALA A 30 16.09 20.42 15.95
N ILE A 31 15.60 21.44 16.65
CA ILE A 31 14.52 21.32 17.64
C ILE A 31 13.27 20.72 16.98
N HIS A 32 12.88 21.23 15.81
CA HIS A 32 11.75 20.69 15.06
C HIS A 32 11.99 19.23 14.65
N ALA A 33 13.22 18.85 14.28
CA ALA A 33 13.58 17.46 13.98
C ALA A 33 13.41 16.56 15.21
N VAL A 34 13.91 16.98 16.36
CA VAL A 34 13.78 16.22 17.62
C VAL A 34 12.33 16.09 18.07
N LEU A 35 11.54 17.17 17.99
CA LEU A 35 10.15 17.17 18.48
C LEU A 35 9.18 16.38 17.60
N TYR A 36 9.36 16.42 16.27
CA TYR A 36 8.35 15.92 15.33
C TYR A 36 8.75 14.65 14.58
N LYS A 37 10.02 14.23 14.61
CA LYS A 37 10.43 12.95 14.04
C LYS A 37 10.17 11.83 15.05
N ARG A 38 9.26 10.92 14.69
CA ARG A 38 8.91 9.76 15.53
C ARG A 38 10.07 8.77 15.73
N ASP A 39 10.94 8.66 14.74
CA ASP A 39 12.06 7.73 14.75
C ASP A 39 13.33 8.46 15.23
N ALA A 40 13.92 7.98 16.33
CA ALA A 40 15.06 8.62 16.97
C ALA A 40 16.32 8.62 16.07
N GLN A 41 16.52 7.57 15.28
CA GLN A 41 17.66 7.48 14.37
C GLN A 41 17.52 8.48 13.21
N ALA A 42 16.31 8.59 12.63
CA ALA A 42 16.01 9.59 11.63
C ALA A 42 16.10 11.01 12.19
N ALA A 43 15.64 11.24 13.43
CA ALA A 43 15.79 12.53 14.11
C ALA A 43 17.27 12.90 14.25
N ALA A 44 18.08 11.97 14.78
CA ALA A 44 19.52 12.15 14.95
C ALA A 44 20.23 12.39 13.60
N ALA A 45 19.87 11.65 12.55
CA ALA A 45 20.43 11.84 11.21
C ALA A 45 20.10 13.23 10.64
N TRP A 46 18.86 13.70 10.82
CA TRP A 46 18.47 15.05 10.39
C TRP A 46 19.19 16.14 11.20
N VAL A 47 19.29 15.99 12.52
CA VAL A 47 20.04 16.91 13.37
C VAL A 47 21.52 16.93 12.96
N GLY A 48 22.13 15.77 12.77
CA GLY A 48 23.51 15.66 12.28
C GLY A 48 23.70 16.34 10.93
N LEU A 49 22.81 16.11 9.96
CA LEU A 49 22.88 16.77 8.66
C LEU A 49 22.72 18.30 8.77
N ILE A 50 21.81 18.79 9.63
CA ILE A 50 21.60 20.22 9.87
C ILE A 50 22.85 20.89 10.45
N LEU A 51 23.54 20.21 11.38
CA LEU A 51 24.72 20.73 12.08
C LEU A 51 26.01 20.60 11.24
N LEU A 52 26.17 19.50 10.50
CA LEU A 52 27.41 19.20 9.76
C LEU A 52 27.44 19.78 8.34
N ALA A 53 26.29 20.13 7.76
CA ALA A 53 26.20 20.74 6.44
C ALA A 53 25.52 22.12 6.52
N PRO A 54 26.29 23.20 6.77
CA PRO A 54 25.74 24.55 6.83
C PRO A 54 24.96 24.93 5.59
N PHE A 55 23.82 25.60 5.80
CA PHE A 55 22.79 25.96 4.81
C PHE A 55 22.11 24.76 4.12
N ALA A 56 22.88 23.84 3.54
CA ALA A 56 22.39 22.67 2.84
C ALA A 56 21.55 21.75 3.75
N GLY A 57 21.98 21.50 4.98
CA GLY A 57 21.27 20.65 5.92
C GLY A 57 19.90 21.19 6.32
N VAL A 58 19.81 22.51 6.59
CA VAL A 58 18.54 23.19 6.87
C VAL A 58 17.63 23.17 5.64
N LEU A 59 18.19 23.44 4.45
CA LEU A 59 17.43 23.41 3.19
C LEU A 59 16.89 22.00 2.89
N LEU A 60 17.74 20.98 2.99
CA LEU A 60 17.36 19.58 2.78
C LEU A 60 16.34 19.11 3.82
N TYR A 61 16.49 19.50 5.09
CA TYR A 61 15.49 19.22 6.12
C TYR A 61 14.16 19.90 5.82
N TRP A 62 14.17 21.15 5.38
CA TRP A 62 12.95 21.87 5.03
C TRP A 62 12.24 21.27 3.80
N LEU A 63 13.01 20.78 2.82
CA LEU A 63 12.50 20.16 1.60
C LEU A 63 11.98 18.72 1.83
N LEU A 64 12.72 17.90 2.59
CA LEU A 64 12.53 16.45 2.69
C LEU A 64 12.16 15.99 4.12
N GLY A 65 12.66 16.69 5.13
CA GLY A 65 12.46 16.36 6.54
C GLY A 65 11.07 16.72 7.08
N ILE A 66 10.48 17.84 6.66
CA ILE A 66 9.16 18.26 7.16
C ILE A 66 8.04 17.58 6.35
N ASN A 67 7.35 16.60 6.93
CA ASN A 67 6.29 15.84 6.24
C ASN A 67 4.94 16.60 6.20
N ARG A 68 4.91 17.74 5.50
CA ARG A 68 3.73 18.63 5.38
C ARG A 68 2.54 17.99 4.66
N ALA A 69 2.82 17.03 3.78
CA ALA A 69 1.80 16.31 3.02
C ALA A 69 0.92 15.44 3.92
N ARG A 70 1.55 14.70 4.85
CA ARG A 70 0.85 13.92 5.87
C ARG A 70 -0.06 14.79 6.73
N SER A 71 0.42 15.95 7.21
CA SER A 71 -0.37 16.85 8.06
C SER A 71 -1.63 17.40 7.38
N ARG A 72 -1.59 17.62 6.06
CA ARG A 72 -2.77 18.07 5.29
C ARG A 72 -3.71 16.92 4.92
N ALA A 73 -3.18 15.75 4.55
CA ALA A 73 -3.97 14.55 4.34
C ALA A 73 -4.77 14.21 5.63
N LEU A 74 -4.09 14.18 6.78
CA LEU A 74 -4.71 14.02 8.10
C LEU A 74 -5.82 15.03 8.37
N LYS A 75 -5.67 16.31 7.99
CA LYS A 75 -6.73 17.33 8.22
C LYS A 75 -7.99 17.06 7.39
N VAL A 76 -7.85 16.72 6.12
CA VAL A 76 -8.99 16.44 5.22
C VAL A 76 -9.71 15.15 5.64
N PHE A 77 -8.97 14.10 5.97
CA PHE A 77 -9.57 12.84 6.41
C PHE A 77 -10.22 12.93 7.79
N ASN A 78 -9.63 13.68 8.75
CA ASN A 78 -10.25 13.88 10.07
C ASN A 78 -11.61 14.61 10.01
N GLN A 79 -11.87 15.42 8.98
CA GLN A 79 -13.17 16.07 8.80
C GLN A 79 -14.25 15.03 8.41
N ASN A 80 -13.91 14.04 7.59
CA ASN A 80 -14.82 12.96 7.19
C ASN A 80 -15.06 11.93 8.31
N ILE A 81 -14.06 11.65 9.16
CA ILE A 81 -14.19 10.69 10.27
C ILE A 81 -15.08 11.23 11.39
N LYS A 82 -15.04 12.53 11.69
CA LYS A 82 -15.89 13.13 12.75
C LYS A 82 -17.40 13.03 12.47
N ALA A 83 -17.80 12.83 11.22
CA ALA A 83 -19.20 12.66 10.82
C ALA A 83 -19.70 11.22 10.96
N ARG A 84 -18.82 10.24 11.27
CA ARG A 84 -19.18 8.83 11.39
C ARG A 84 -19.29 8.47 12.88
N SER A 85 -20.50 8.13 13.32
CA SER A 85 -20.78 7.62 14.66
C SER A 85 -19.94 6.38 14.94
N ARG A 86 -19.34 6.28 16.14
CA ARG A 86 -18.78 5.00 16.61
C ARG A 86 -19.91 3.96 16.56
N PRO A 87 -19.70 2.80 15.91
CA PRO A 87 -20.63 1.69 16.09
C PRO A 87 -20.79 1.43 17.59
N SER A 88 -22.00 1.12 18.05
CA SER A 88 -22.19 0.52 19.38
C SER A 88 -21.28 -0.70 19.46
N GLU A 89 -20.52 -0.84 20.55
CA GLU A 89 -19.68 -2.02 20.79
C GLU A 89 -20.57 -3.27 20.64
N SER A 90 -20.46 -3.97 19.51
CA SER A 90 -21.07 -5.29 19.42
C SER A 90 -20.19 -6.23 20.23
N GLU A 91 -20.76 -6.85 21.25
CA GLU A 91 -20.13 -7.84 22.14
C GLU A 91 -19.70 -9.14 21.40
N GLN A 92 -19.67 -9.15 20.07
CA GLN A 92 -19.51 -10.36 19.25
C GLN A 92 -18.06 -10.72 18.89
N ASP A 93 -17.07 -9.87 19.20
CA ASP A 93 -15.66 -10.20 18.92
C ASP A 93 -15.07 -11.14 19.99
N THR A 94 -15.22 -12.44 19.73
CA THR A 94 -14.83 -13.52 20.64
C THR A 94 -13.31 -13.65 20.80
N SER A 95 -12.51 -13.37 19.76
CA SER A 95 -11.05 -13.51 19.83
C SER A 95 -10.32 -12.21 20.25
N PRO A 96 -9.22 -12.28 21.03
CA PRO A 96 -8.41 -11.11 21.38
C PRO A 96 -7.91 -10.33 20.16
N LEU A 97 -7.61 -11.03 19.06
CA LEU A 97 -7.17 -10.42 17.81
C LEU A 97 -8.28 -9.56 17.22
N LEU A 98 -9.50 -10.08 17.09
CA LEU A 98 -10.59 -9.31 16.49
C LEU A 98 -10.93 -8.08 17.32
N ARG A 99 -10.93 -8.19 18.66
CA ARG A 99 -11.10 -7.03 19.56
C ARG A 99 -10.03 -5.96 19.35
N LEU A 100 -8.76 -6.35 19.17
CA LEU A 100 -7.69 -5.42 18.85
C LEU A 100 -7.97 -4.71 17.53
N ILE A 101 -8.27 -5.46 16.47
CA ILE A 101 -8.51 -4.89 15.15
C ILE A 101 -9.77 -4.02 15.15
N GLY A 102 -10.83 -4.38 15.88
CA GLY A 102 -12.04 -3.58 16.03
C GLY A 102 -11.79 -2.24 16.73
N LYS A 103 -10.89 -2.21 17.72
CA LYS A 103 -10.46 -0.96 18.37
C LYS A 103 -9.60 -0.09 17.45
N VAL A 104 -8.75 -0.70 16.63
CA VAL A 104 -7.86 0.01 15.71
C VAL A 104 -8.65 0.53 14.49
N SER A 105 -9.41 -0.33 13.83
CA SER A 105 -10.23 -0.07 12.64
C SER A 105 -11.70 0.22 12.98
N PHE A 106 -11.96 1.01 14.03
CA PHE A 106 -13.33 1.25 14.52
C PHE A 106 -14.28 1.90 13.50
N THR A 107 -13.73 2.47 12.41
CA THR A 107 -14.53 3.08 11.33
C THR A 107 -15.09 2.04 10.37
N TYR A 108 -14.53 0.82 10.37
CA TYR A 108 -14.89 -0.28 9.47
C TYR A 108 -15.19 -1.52 10.31
N PRO A 109 -16.45 -1.75 10.71
CA PRO A 109 -16.82 -2.91 11.51
C PRO A 109 -16.75 -4.19 10.68
N ILE A 110 -16.76 -5.34 11.36
CA ILE A 110 -16.99 -6.63 10.70
C ILE A 110 -18.40 -6.62 10.09
N ARG A 111 -18.46 -7.04 8.82
CA ARG A 111 -19.69 -7.25 8.07
C ARG A 111 -19.90 -8.74 7.93
N GLU A 112 -21.09 -9.20 8.30
CA GLU A 112 -21.55 -10.55 7.99
C GLU A 112 -22.24 -10.60 6.62
N GLY A 113 -22.43 -11.82 6.11
CA GLY A 113 -23.26 -12.04 4.93
C GLY A 113 -22.57 -11.79 3.58
N ASN A 114 -21.24 -11.85 3.54
CA ASN A 114 -20.47 -11.63 2.33
C ASN A 114 -20.13 -12.93 1.60
N GLU A 115 -19.67 -12.78 0.38
CA GLU A 115 -18.98 -13.81 -0.39
C GLU A 115 -17.72 -13.16 -1.00
N ILE A 116 -16.57 -13.81 -0.81
CA ILE A 116 -15.29 -13.38 -1.36
C ILE A 116 -14.67 -14.56 -2.11
N THR A 117 -14.42 -14.37 -3.39
CA THR A 117 -13.85 -15.40 -4.27
C THR A 117 -12.45 -14.97 -4.72
N PRO A 118 -11.40 -15.74 -4.41
CA PRO A 118 -10.07 -15.60 -4.99
C PRO A 118 -10.08 -15.72 -6.51
N LEU A 119 -9.33 -14.86 -7.19
CA LEU A 119 -9.12 -14.85 -8.63
C LEU A 119 -7.63 -14.82 -8.90
N ILE A 120 -7.11 -15.92 -9.45
CA ILE A 120 -5.69 -16.11 -9.72
C ILE A 120 -5.36 -15.50 -11.08
N ASN A 121 -4.42 -14.54 -11.08
CA ASN A 121 -3.90 -13.86 -12.27
C ASN A 121 -4.98 -13.17 -13.14
N GLY A 122 -4.54 -12.63 -14.29
CA GLY A 122 -5.40 -11.97 -15.28
C GLY A 122 -6.44 -12.89 -15.89
N GLU A 123 -6.14 -14.19 -15.99
CA GLU A 123 -6.98 -15.19 -16.65
C GLU A 123 -8.30 -15.41 -15.92
N GLN A 124 -8.31 -15.32 -14.58
CA GLN A 124 -9.53 -15.42 -13.80
C GLN A 124 -10.11 -14.04 -13.47
N ALA A 125 -9.26 -13.06 -13.12
CA ALA A 125 -9.73 -11.76 -12.66
C ALA A 125 -10.36 -10.91 -13.77
N TYR A 126 -9.69 -10.77 -14.92
CA TYR A 126 -10.13 -9.84 -15.95
C TYR A 126 -11.45 -10.22 -16.62
N PRO A 127 -11.75 -11.51 -16.93
CA PRO A 127 -13.06 -11.87 -17.45
C PRO A 127 -14.21 -11.50 -16.53
N GLU A 128 -14.09 -11.74 -15.23
CA GLU A 128 -15.11 -11.40 -14.24
C GLU A 128 -15.27 -9.87 -14.09
N MET A 129 -14.16 -9.14 -14.03
CA MET A 129 -14.20 -7.67 -14.00
C MET A 129 -14.86 -7.08 -15.25
N LEU A 130 -14.49 -7.56 -16.45
CA LEU A 130 -15.07 -7.10 -17.71
C LEU A 130 -16.55 -7.50 -17.83
N LYS A 131 -16.94 -8.67 -17.32
CA LYS A 131 -18.34 -9.11 -17.24
C LYS A 131 -19.16 -8.16 -16.37
N ALA A 132 -18.65 -7.77 -15.21
CA ALA A 132 -19.31 -6.79 -14.34
C ALA A 132 -19.49 -5.44 -15.08
N ILE A 133 -18.45 -4.90 -15.72
CA ILE A 133 -18.55 -3.64 -16.50
C ILE A 133 -19.56 -3.76 -17.65
N ARG A 134 -19.59 -4.89 -18.37
CA ARG A 134 -20.56 -5.11 -19.46
C ARG A 134 -22.00 -5.18 -18.96
N ASN A 135 -22.22 -5.71 -17.76
CA ASN A 135 -23.54 -5.85 -17.16
C ASN A 135 -23.96 -4.62 -16.34
N ALA A 136 -23.08 -3.65 -16.16
CA ALA A 136 -23.33 -2.43 -15.39
C ALA A 136 -24.55 -1.68 -15.94
N LYS A 137 -25.41 -1.22 -15.01
CA LYS A 137 -26.68 -0.54 -15.30
C LYS A 137 -26.69 0.93 -14.87
N SER A 138 -25.95 1.27 -13.81
CA SER A 138 -26.08 2.58 -13.15
C SER A 138 -24.73 3.25 -12.88
N THR A 139 -23.82 2.56 -12.18
CA THR A 139 -22.59 3.16 -11.65
C THR A 139 -21.41 2.21 -11.77
N LEU A 140 -20.24 2.79 -12.04
CA LEU A 140 -18.96 2.11 -12.03
C LEU A 140 -17.95 3.01 -11.32
N VAL A 141 -17.31 2.49 -10.28
CA VAL A 141 -16.13 3.12 -9.69
C VAL A 141 -14.91 2.24 -9.89
N LEU A 142 -13.77 2.85 -10.19
CA LEU A 142 -12.50 2.16 -10.37
C LEU A 142 -11.37 3.01 -9.80
N CYS A 143 -10.56 2.43 -8.91
CA CYS A 143 -9.30 2.98 -8.46
C CYS A 143 -8.19 1.96 -8.73
N THR A 144 -7.10 2.39 -9.36
CA THR A 144 -5.93 1.53 -9.57
C THR A 144 -4.64 2.35 -9.57
N TYR A 145 -3.54 1.73 -9.14
CA TYR A 145 -2.22 2.35 -9.26
C TYR A 145 -1.81 2.43 -10.73
N ILE A 146 -1.83 1.30 -11.45
CA ILE A 146 -1.54 1.28 -12.89
C ILE A 146 -2.74 0.82 -13.71
N PHE A 147 -2.95 1.55 -14.81
CA PHE A 147 -3.82 1.19 -15.91
C PHE A 147 -3.05 1.43 -17.21
N ASP A 148 -2.47 0.37 -17.76
CA ASP A 148 -1.63 0.47 -18.95
C ASP A 148 -2.46 0.68 -20.22
N ASN A 149 -1.87 1.36 -21.20
CA ASN A 149 -2.43 1.49 -22.55
C ASN A 149 -2.00 0.33 -23.48
N ASP A 150 -2.09 -0.89 -22.96
CA ASP A 150 -1.78 -2.13 -23.68
C ASP A 150 -3.05 -2.83 -24.20
N SER A 151 -2.93 -4.07 -24.68
CA SER A 151 -4.06 -4.85 -25.20
C SER A 151 -5.14 -5.10 -24.13
N THR A 152 -4.75 -5.39 -22.89
CA THR A 152 -5.66 -5.56 -21.75
C THR A 152 -6.32 -4.24 -21.39
N GLY A 153 -5.55 -3.17 -21.24
CA GLY A 153 -6.08 -1.87 -20.89
C GLY A 153 -7.04 -1.30 -21.93
N LYS A 154 -6.77 -1.53 -23.23
CA LYS A 154 -7.70 -1.17 -24.32
C LYS A 154 -9.02 -1.93 -24.25
N LYS A 155 -9.02 -3.22 -23.84
CA LYS A 155 -10.25 -3.99 -23.60
C LYS A 155 -11.07 -3.37 -22.45
N PHE A 156 -10.44 -3.03 -21.34
CA PHE A 156 -11.10 -2.34 -20.23
C PHE A 156 -11.64 -0.97 -20.63
N ALA A 157 -10.83 -0.14 -21.29
CA ALA A 157 -11.26 1.18 -21.74
C ALA A 157 -12.44 1.09 -22.73
N LYS A 158 -12.44 0.10 -23.63
CA LYS A 158 -13.60 -0.17 -24.50
C LYS A 158 -14.84 -0.52 -23.68
N ALA A 159 -14.75 -1.50 -22.78
CA ALA A 159 -15.89 -1.92 -21.96
C ALA A 159 -16.48 -0.75 -21.12
N ILE A 160 -15.61 0.10 -20.56
CA ILE A 160 -16.01 1.28 -19.79
C ILE A 160 -16.75 2.29 -20.69
N LYS A 161 -16.23 2.56 -21.89
CA LYS A 161 -16.90 3.45 -22.85
C LYS A 161 -18.26 2.89 -23.30
N ASP A 162 -18.32 1.58 -23.55
CA ASP A 162 -19.56 0.91 -23.93
C ASP A 162 -20.57 0.93 -22.78
N ALA A 163 -20.13 0.88 -21.51
CA ALA A 163 -21.01 1.07 -20.36
C ALA A 163 -21.50 2.52 -20.27
N ALA A 164 -20.59 3.47 -20.43
CA ALA A 164 -20.91 4.90 -20.39
C ALA A 164 -21.91 5.33 -21.49
N SER A 165 -21.83 4.73 -22.68
CA SER A 165 -22.78 4.97 -23.77
C SER A 165 -24.18 4.43 -23.49
N ARG A 166 -24.31 3.38 -22.65
CA ARG A 166 -25.60 2.89 -22.11
C ARG A 166 -26.15 3.75 -20.97
N GLY A 167 -25.44 4.79 -20.56
CA GLY A 167 -25.85 5.72 -19.49
C GLY A 167 -25.21 5.49 -18.13
N VAL A 168 -24.36 4.46 -17.99
CA VAL A 168 -23.63 4.17 -16.73
C VAL A 168 -22.71 5.34 -16.37
N GLN A 169 -22.78 5.81 -15.13
CA GLN A 169 -21.88 6.84 -14.61
C GLN A 169 -20.59 6.19 -14.10
N CYS A 170 -19.46 6.58 -14.69
CA CYS A 170 -18.15 6.00 -14.39
C CYS A 170 -17.25 7.02 -13.69
N LYS A 171 -16.75 6.71 -12.50
CA LYS A 171 -15.75 7.50 -11.77
C LYS A 171 -14.46 6.71 -11.59
N ILE A 172 -13.37 7.23 -12.13
CA ILE A 172 -12.10 6.51 -12.23
C ILE A 172 -10.97 7.32 -11.61
N ILE A 173 -10.20 6.71 -10.73
CA ILE A 173 -8.98 7.25 -10.15
C ILE A 173 -7.78 6.41 -10.62
N ILE A 174 -6.79 7.07 -11.20
CA ILE A 174 -5.52 6.43 -11.57
C ILE A 174 -4.38 7.19 -10.90
N ASP A 175 -3.44 6.51 -10.26
CA ASP A 175 -2.30 7.22 -9.66
C ASP A 175 -1.46 7.94 -10.72
N ALA A 176 -1.04 9.18 -10.42
CA ALA A 176 -0.30 10.00 -11.39
C ALA A 176 1.09 9.43 -11.76
N VAL A 177 1.73 8.68 -10.85
CA VAL A 177 3.01 8.00 -11.11
C VAL A 177 2.75 6.71 -11.87
N GLY A 178 1.80 5.90 -11.39
CA GLY A 178 1.43 4.64 -12.04
C GLY A 178 0.91 4.82 -13.47
N ALA A 179 0.18 5.90 -13.76
CA ALA A 179 -0.28 6.23 -15.11
C ALA A 179 0.85 6.48 -16.12
N ARG A 180 2.08 6.77 -15.68
CA ARG A 180 3.23 7.06 -16.55
C ARG A 180 3.98 5.83 -17.03
N TYR A 181 3.63 4.64 -16.54
CA TYR A 181 4.20 3.39 -17.04
C TYR A 181 3.79 3.07 -18.48
N SER A 182 2.76 3.74 -19.01
CA SER A 182 2.38 3.67 -20.42
C SER A 182 2.31 5.07 -21.04
N PHE A 183 2.89 5.20 -22.23
CA PHE A 183 2.82 6.43 -23.03
C PHE A 183 2.35 6.11 -24.47
N PRO A 184 1.30 6.78 -24.98
CA PRO A 184 0.45 7.73 -24.27
C PRO A 184 -0.36 7.04 -23.15
N THR A 185 -0.66 7.78 -22.08
CA THR A 185 -1.41 7.25 -20.93
C THR A 185 -2.84 6.88 -21.33
N ILE A 186 -3.43 5.84 -20.72
CA ILE A 186 -4.80 5.39 -21.04
C ILE A 186 -5.89 6.47 -20.84
N LEU A 187 -5.64 7.45 -19.96
CA LEU A 187 -6.59 8.52 -19.61
C LEU A 187 -7.13 9.27 -20.84
N GLY A 188 -6.31 9.45 -21.89
CA GLY A 188 -6.77 10.10 -23.11
C GLY A 188 -7.94 9.35 -23.76
N SER A 189 -7.91 8.01 -23.72
CA SER A 189 -8.96 7.15 -24.28
C SER A 189 -10.25 7.12 -23.47
N LEU A 190 -10.21 7.57 -22.21
CA LEU A 190 -11.34 7.58 -21.29
C LEU A 190 -12.10 8.93 -21.30
N LYS A 191 -11.69 9.89 -22.12
CA LYS A 191 -12.37 11.19 -22.26
C LYS A 191 -13.65 11.08 -23.10
N VAL A 192 -14.69 10.51 -22.51
CA VAL A 192 -16.03 10.40 -23.12
C VAL A 192 -17.11 10.83 -22.14
N LYS A 193 -18.32 11.10 -22.64
CA LYS A 193 -19.49 11.43 -21.79
C LYS A 193 -19.72 10.32 -20.76
N ASN A 194 -20.14 10.69 -19.55
CA ASN A 194 -20.38 9.81 -18.39
C ASN A 194 -19.13 9.11 -17.81
N VAL A 195 -17.91 9.40 -18.30
CA VAL A 195 -16.67 8.92 -17.68
C VAL A 195 -15.89 10.10 -17.10
N ASP A 196 -15.80 10.15 -15.77
CA ASP A 196 -14.92 11.08 -15.06
C ASP A 196 -13.66 10.34 -14.59
N ALA A 197 -12.56 10.49 -15.33
CA ALA A 197 -11.27 9.90 -15.01
C ALA A 197 -10.27 10.94 -14.51
N ARG A 198 -9.76 10.74 -13.29
CA ARG A 198 -8.87 11.68 -12.57
C ARG A 198 -7.53 11.04 -12.21
N LYS A 199 -6.49 11.89 -12.15
CA LYS A 199 -5.17 11.49 -11.63
C LYS A 199 -5.11 11.74 -10.12
N PHE A 200 -4.81 10.71 -9.34
CA PHE A 200 -4.49 10.87 -7.93
C PHE A 200 -3.15 11.60 -7.78
N HIS A 201 -3.17 12.81 -7.20
CA HIS A 201 -2.02 13.69 -6.98
C HIS A 201 -1.12 13.93 -8.21
N SER A 202 -1.45 14.94 -9.03
CA SER A 202 -0.57 15.38 -10.13
C SER A 202 0.77 15.92 -9.61
N VAL A 203 1.87 15.26 -9.98
CA VAL A 203 3.25 15.57 -9.57
C VAL A 203 3.84 16.79 -10.31
N LEU A 204 3.13 17.34 -11.31
CA LEU A 204 3.65 18.37 -12.22
C LEU A 204 3.55 19.82 -11.70
N ARG A 205 2.99 20.05 -10.50
CA ARG A 205 3.04 21.38 -9.87
C ARG A 205 4.36 21.52 -9.08
N PRO A 206 5.05 22.68 -9.08
CA PRO A 206 6.31 22.89 -8.35
C PRO A 206 6.23 22.51 -6.85
N TRP A 207 5.06 22.69 -6.26
CA TRP A 207 4.75 22.36 -4.87
C TRP A 207 4.31 20.90 -4.64
N GLY A 208 4.17 20.12 -5.70
CA GLY A 208 3.67 18.74 -5.75
C GLY A 208 4.72 17.67 -5.39
N PHE A 209 6.01 17.99 -5.45
CA PHE A 209 7.10 17.10 -5.03
C PHE A 209 6.94 16.63 -3.57
N ARG A 210 6.37 17.49 -2.71
CA ARG A 210 6.06 17.20 -1.31
C ARG A 210 5.06 16.06 -1.12
N TYR A 211 4.25 15.77 -2.14
CA TYR A 211 3.26 14.67 -2.16
C TYR A 211 3.69 13.52 -3.07
N ALA A 212 4.90 13.55 -3.65
CA ALA A 212 5.40 12.49 -4.52
C ALA A 212 5.45 11.13 -3.80
N GLN A 213 5.63 11.15 -2.48
CA GLN A 213 5.66 9.95 -1.63
C GLN A 213 4.27 9.37 -1.36
N LEU A 214 3.19 10.17 -1.39
CA LEU A 214 1.84 9.70 -1.17
C LEU A 214 1.25 9.19 -2.48
N ARG A 215 1.03 7.88 -2.58
CA ARG A 215 0.55 7.22 -3.79
C ARG A 215 -0.72 6.43 -3.49
N ASN A 216 -1.68 6.46 -4.41
CA ASN A 216 -2.83 5.57 -4.30
C ASN A 216 -2.44 4.21 -4.86
N HIS A 217 -2.26 3.25 -3.96
CA HIS A 217 -1.86 1.90 -4.29
C HIS A 217 -3.01 0.89 -4.11
N ARG A 218 -4.25 1.38 -3.94
CA ARG A 218 -5.45 0.56 -3.94
C ARG A 218 -5.77 0.10 -5.35
N LYS A 219 -6.24 -1.14 -5.48
CA LYS A 219 -6.87 -1.65 -6.69
C LYS A 219 -8.26 -2.11 -6.29
N LEU A 220 -9.24 -1.30 -6.66
CA LEU A 220 -10.62 -1.40 -6.20
C LEU A 220 -11.54 -1.08 -7.37
N MET A 221 -12.53 -1.93 -7.62
CA MET A 221 -13.61 -1.64 -8.55
C MET A 221 -14.94 -2.01 -7.89
N VAL A 222 -15.96 -1.17 -8.01
CA VAL A 222 -17.33 -1.51 -7.59
C VAL A 222 -18.28 -1.15 -8.72
N VAL A 223 -19.17 -2.09 -9.05
CA VAL A 223 -20.16 -1.96 -10.11
C VAL A 223 -21.54 -2.05 -9.51
N ASP A 224 -22.36 -1.03 -9.76
CA ASP A 224 -23.75 -0.89 -9.29
C ASP A 224 -23.96 -1.02 -7.77
N GLY A 225 -22.88 -1.01 -6.98
CA GLY A 225 -22.94 -1.36 -5.56
C GLY A 225 -23.31 -2.82 -5.28
N GLU A 226 -23.25 -3.69 -6.29
CA GLU A 226 -23.65 -5.10 -6.22
C GLU A 226 -22.47 -6.06 -6.35
N THR A 227 -21.44 -5.68 -7.10
CA THR A 227 -20.21 -6.49 -7.28
C THR A 227 -18.98 -5.63 -7.08
N GLY A 228 -18.07 -6.07 -6.23
CA GLY A 228 -16.79 -5.44 -5.95
C GLY A 228 -15.61 -6.31 -6.36
N PHE A 229 -14.48 -5.66 -6.61
CA PHE A 229 -13.20 -6.30 -6.84
C PHE A 229 -12.12 -5.56 -6.08
N PHE A 230 -11.21 -6.29 -5.42
CA PHE A 230 -10.07 -5.70 -4.72
C PHE A 230 -8.88 -6.66 -4.69
N GLY A 231 -7.66 -6.15 -4.43
CA GLY A 231 -6.48 -7.00 -4.26
C GLY A 231 -5.18 -6.37 -4.78
N GLY A 232 -4.24 -7.21 -5.23
CA GLY A 232 -2.89 -6.80 -5.66
C GLY A 232 -2.78 -6.33 -7.12
N MET A 233 -3.70 -6.80 -7.97
CA MET A 233 -3.61 -6.68 -9.43
C MET A 233 -3.88 -5.28 -9.97
N ASN A 234 -2.97 -4.79 -10.82
CA ASN A 234 -3.19 -3.63 -11.66
C ASN A 234 -3.86 -4.03 -12.98
N ILE A 235 -4.28 -3.06 -13.80
CA ILE A 235 -4.79 -3.34 -15.16
C ILE A 235 -3.60 -3.31 -16.13
N ARG A 236 -3.02 -4.48 -16.38
CA ARG A 236 -1.87 -4.69 -17.29
C ARG A 236 -1.91 -6.05 -17.96
N HIS A 237 -1.35 -6.15 -19.17
CA HIS A 237 -1.26 -7.40 -19.93
C HIS A 237 -0.31 -8.42 -19.30
N SER A 238 0.71 -7.99 -18.55
CA SER A 238 1.68 -8.87 -17.88
C SER A 238 1.09 -9.83 -16.83
N HIS A 239 -0.13 -9.57 -16.37
CA HIS A 239 -0.85 -10.47 -15.47
C HIS A 239 -1.52 -11.66 -16.17
N LEU A 240 -1.61 -11.68 -17.50
CA LEU A 240 -2.05 -12.85 -18.28
C LEU A 240 -0.86 -13.77 -18.51
N VAL A 241 -0.43 -14.49 -17.48
CA VAL A 241 0.80 -15.28 -17.47
C VAL A 241 0.85 -16.43 -18.49
N LYS A 242 -0.31 -16.89 -19.00
CA LYS A 242 -0.42 -17.93 -20.04
C LYS A 242 -0.42 -17.39 -21.47
N GLU A 243 -0.87 -16.14 -21.66
CA GLU A 243 -1.05 -15.53 -22.98
C GLU A 243 0.01 -14.47 -23.30
N ALA A 244 0.51 -13.78 -22.28
CA ALA A 244 1.41 -12.65 -22.47
C ALA A 244 2.76 -13.14 -22.97
N ASN A 245 3.15 -12.68 -24.16
CA ASN A 245 4.53 -12.80 -24.64
C ASN A 245 5.36 -11.60 -24.13
N SER A 246 5.34 -11.40 -22.80
CA SER A 246 6.07 -10.33 -22.13
C SER A 246 7.34 -10.90 -21.50
N ARG A 247 8.43 -10.13 -21.55
CA ARG A 247 9.66 -10.44 -20.79
C ARG A 247 9.45 -10.31 -19.28
N GLU A 248 8.38 -9.66 -18.85
CA GLU A 248 8.06 -9.36 -17.45
C GLU A 248 6.65 -9.86 -17.12
N LEU A 249 6.51 -11.16 -16.89
CA LEU A 249 5.26 -11.77 -16.39
C LEU A 249 5.11 -11.48 -14.89
N THR A 250 3.87 -11.25 -14.46
CA THR A 250 3.56 -10.99 -13.04
C THR A 250 2.38 -11.83 -12.59
N GLN A 251 2.65 -12.83 -11.76
CA GLN A 251 1.60 -13.53 -11.03
C GLN A 251 1.06 -12.64 -9.92
N ASP A 252 -0.23 -12.76 -9.60
CA ASP A 252 -0.86 -12.04 -8.50
C ASP A 252 -2.22 -12.67 -8.18
N ILE A 253 -2.85 -12.20 -7.11
CA ILE A 253 -4.18 -12.59 -6.68
C ILE A 253 -5.08 -11.35 -6.57
N HIS A 254 -6.30 -11.49 -7.06
CA HIS A 254 -7.38 -10.52 -6.90
C HIS A 254 -8.59 -11.21 -6.28
N PHE A 255 -9.59 -10.44 -5.89
CA PHE A 255 -10.75 -10.97 -5.20
C PHE A 255 -12.00 -10.33 -5.76
N LYS A 256 -13.02 -11.14 -6.04
CA LYS A 256 -14.39 -10.68 -6.25
C LYS A 256 -15.11 -10.71 -4.91
N ALA A 257 -15.88 -9.68 -4.62
CA ALA A 257 -16.68 -9.59 -3.42
C ALA A 257 -18.13 -9.21 -3.74
N THR A 258 -19.06 -9.80 -3.00
CA THR A 258 -20.47 -9.39 -2.97
C THR A 258 -20.93 -9.30 -1.51
N GLY A 259 -22.05 -8.60 -1.28
CA GLY A 259 -22.64 -8.46 0.04
C GLY A 259 -22.27 -7.17 0.78
N PRO A 260 -22.56 -7.07 2.09
CA PRO A 260 -22.46 -5.83 2.85
C PRO A 260 -21.07 -5.17 2.88
N ILE A 261 -19.99 -5.91 2.65
CA ILE A 261 -18.61 -5.39 2.56
C ILE A 261 -18.45 -4.32 1.47
N LEU A 262 -19.30 -4.32 0.44
CA LEU A 262 -19.23 -3.33 -0.64
C LEU A 262 -19.48 -1.91 -0.14
N LYS A 263 -20.27 -1.73 0.93
CA LYS A 263 -20.45 -0.43 1.58
C LYS A 263 -19.12 0.14 2.06
N ASP A 264 -18.29 -0.69 2.66
CA ASP A 264 -17.03 -0.28 3.24
C ASP A 264 -15.95 -0.08 2.16
N LEU A 265 -15.94 -0.93 1.12
CA LEU A 265 -15.11 -0.70 -0.07
C LEU A 265 -15.48 0.62 -0.76
N MET A 266 -16.77 0.90 -0.92
CA MET A 266 -17.23 2.15 -1.53
C MET A 266 -16.91 3.37 -0.65
N ASN A 267 -17.01 3.25 0.67
CA ASN A 267 -16.59 4.30 1.60
C ASN A 267 -15.10 4.65 1.45
N VAL A 268 -14.24 3.68 1.14
CA VAL A 268 -12.82 3.93 0.84
C VAL A 268 -12.68 4.69 -0.47
N PHE A 269 -13.37 4.26 -1.54
CA PHE A 269 -13.37 4.96 -2.83
C PHE A 269 -13.87 6.40 -2.71
N GLU A 270 -15.00 6.63 -2.03
CA GLU A 270 -15.57 7.95 -1.80
C GLU A 270 -14.58 8.90 -1.12
N SER A 271 -13.82 8.40 -0.15
CA SER A 271 -12.79 9.19 0.52
C SER A 271 -11.66 9.58 -0.44
N ASP A 272 -11.20 8.65 -1.28
CA ASP A 272 -10.19 8.93 -2.30
C ASP A 272 -10.69 9.88 -3.39
N TRP A 273 -11.96 9.73 -3.78
CA TRP A 273 -12.62 10.60 -4.74
C TRP A 273 -12.72 12.01 -4.18
N HIS A 274 -13.28 12.19 -2.99
CA HIS A 274 -13.36 13.48 -2.32
C HIS A 274 -11.99 14.11 -2.11
N PHE A 275 -11.00 13.31 -1.71
CA PHE A 275 -9.63 13.78 -1.55
C PHE A 275 -9.08 14.34 -2.88
N THR A 276 -9.36 13.67 -4.00
CA THR A 276 -8.88 14.00 -5.35
C THR A 276 -9.64 15.16 -5.99
N THR A 277 -10.97 15.21 -5.88
CA THR A 277 -11.85 16.10 -6.65
C THR A 277 -12.56 17.15 -5.81
N LYS A 278 -12.62 16.96 -4.48
CA LYS A 278 -13.47 17.72 -3.54
C LYS A 278 -14.98 17.50 -3.72
N GLU A 279 -15.39 16.63 -4.63
CA GLU A 279 -16.78 16.21 -4.79
C GLU A 279 -17.18 15.24 -3.67
N VAL A 280 -18.42 15.36 -3.19
CA VAL A 280 -19.05 14.37 -2.31
C VAL A 280 -20.04 13.57 -3.14
N LEU A 281 -19.94 12.24 -3.11
CA LEU A 281 -20.86 11.39 -3.86
C LEU A 281 -22.23 11.33 -3.18
N GLY A 282 -23.28 11.49 -3.97
CA GLY A 282 -24.66 11.41 -3.50
C GLY A 282 -25.14 9.97 -3.28
N GLU A 283 -26.38 9.83 -2.81
CA GLU A 283 -27.00 8.54 -2.46
C GLU A 283 -27.02 7.52 -3.61
N ALA A 284 -27.09 7.98 -4.87
CA ALA A 284 -27.07 7.12 -6.05
C ALA A 284 -25.80 6.24 -6.16
N TRP A 285 -24.71 6.60 -5.48
CA TRP A 285 -23.45 5.85 -5.47
C TRP A 285 -23.35 4.87 -4.29
N ARG A 286 -24.31 4.89 -3.35
CA ARG A 286 -24.26 4.07 -2.15
C ARG A 286 -24.69 2.63 -2.45
N PRO A 287 -23.90 1.62 -2.07
CA PRO A 287 -24.26 0.22 -2.28
C PRO A 287 -25.53 -0.17 -1.52
N LYS A 288 -26.53 -0.65 -2.27
CA LYS A 288 -27.74 -1.28 -1.72
C LYS A 288 -27.51 -2.78 -1.57
N THR A 289 -26.70 -3.14 -0.59
CA THR A 289 -26.24 -4.52 -0.41
C THR A 289 -27.24 -5.36 0.37
N LEU A 290 -27.62 -6.52 -0.18
CA LEU A 290 -28.21 -7.63 0.56
C LEU A 290 -27.12 -8.65 0.94
N PRO A 291 -27.29 -9.45 2.00
CA PRO A 291 -26.44 -10.61 2.23
C PRO A 291 -26.45 -11.55 1.03
N THR A 292 -25.27 -11.95 0.57
CA THR A 292 -25.07 -12.84 -0.59
C THR A 292 -24.35 -14.13 -0.22
N GLY A 293 -23.79 -14.21 0.98
CA GLY A 293 -23.13 -15.40 1.50
C GLY A 293 -23.18 -15.43 3.03
N LYS A 294 -22.22 -16.13 3.64
CA LYS A 294 -22.10 -16.32 5.09
C LYS A 294 -20.82 -15.73 5.69
N MET A 295 -19.94 -15.13 4.87
CA MET A 295 -18.60 -14.75 5.31
C MET A 295 -18.61 -13.48 6.15
N ALA A 296 -17.97 -13.56 7.32
CA ALA A 296 -17.58 -12.41 8.12
C ALA A 296 -16.30 -11.79 7.54
N ALA A 297 -16.35 -10.51 7.17
CA ALA A 297 -15.20 -9.82 6.62
C ALA A 297 -15.20 -8.33 6.99
N ARG A 298 -14.01 -7.74 7.08
CA ARG A 298 -13.82 -6.33 7.40
C ARG A 298 -12.80 -5.70 6.48
N VAL A 299 -13.12 -4.48 6.02
CA VAL A 299 -12.18 -3.66 5.24
C VAL A 299 -11.20 -2.99 6.19
N LEU A 300 -9.92 -3.11 5.88
CA LEU A 300 -8.80 -2.50 6.58
C LEU A 300 -8.06 -1.56 5.61
N PRO A 301 -8.55 -0.33 5.41
CA PRO A 301 -7.76 0.65 4.69
C PRO A 301 -6.48 0.95 5.49
N ASN A 302 -5.44 1.33 4.77
CA ASN A 302 -4.24 1.92 5.37
C ASN A 302 -3.86 3.18 4.59
N GLY A 303 -3.28 4.16 5.27
CA GLY A 303 -2.81 5.37 4.60
C GLY A 303 -2.19 6.42 5.53
N PRO A 304 -1.53 7.43 4.93
CA PRO A 304 -0.89 8.53 5.67
C PRO A 304 -1.87 9.41 6.46
N ASP A 305 -3.16 9.29 6.15
CA ASP A 305 -4.32 9.91 6.77
C ASP A 305 -4.72 9.29 8.12
N GLU A 306 -4.07 8.22 8.52
CA GLU A 306 -4.33 7.57 9.80
C GLU A 306 -3.47 8.15 10.93
N LYS A 307 -4.10 8.32 12.10
CA LYS A 307 -3.45 8.89 13.29
C LYS A 307 -2.30 7.99 13.80
N PHE A 308 -2.42 6.68 13.58
CA PHE A 308 -1.52 5.63 14.03
C PHE A 308 -1.12 4.69 12.90
N ASP A 309 -0.03 3.93 13.07
CA ASP A 309 0.40 2.90 12.12
C ASP A 309 -0.53 1.67 12.26
N GLN A 310 -1.83 1.82 11.94
CA GLN A 310 -2.89 0.84 12.25
C GLN A 310 -2.56 -0.55 11.70
N LEU A 311 -2.20 -0.62 10.42
CA LEU A 311 -1.83 -1.87 9.77
C LEU A 311 -0.67 -2.56 10.51
N ARG A 312 0.32 -1.81 11.00
CA ARG A 312 1.44 -2.36 11.77
C ARG A 312 0.97 -2.99 13.08
N TRP A 313 0.04 -2.35 13.79
CA TRP A 313 -0.54 -2.91 15.02
C TRP A 313 -1.38 -4.15 14.76
N ILE A 314 -2.16 -4.16 13.68
CA ILE A 314 -2.93 -5.32 13.25
C ILE A 314 -2.00 -6.49 12.95
N LEU A 315 -0.94 -6.27 12.18
CA LEU A 315 0.07 -7.28 11.88
C LEU A 315 0.77 -7.81 13.14
N LEU A 316 1.16 -6.94 14.06
CA LEU A 316 1.78 -7.34 15.33
C LEU A 316 0.81 -8.15 16.20
N GLY A 317 -0.45 -7.74 16.29
CA GLY A 317 -1.49 -8.48 16.98
C GLY A 317 -1.72 -9.85 16.38
N ALA A 318 -1.83 -9.93 15.06
CA ALA A 318 -2.04 -11.17 14.31
C ALA A 318 -0.87 -12.15 14.54
N VAL A 319 0.37 -11.70 14.32
CA VAL A 319 1.58 -12.51 14.57
C VAL A 319 1.69 -12.93 16.04
N GLY A 320 1.39 -12.02 16.97
CA GLY A 320 1.43 -12.31 18.41
C GLY A 320 0.39 -13.33 18.87
N SER A 321 -0.78 -13.34 18.21
CA SER A 321 -1.89 -14.26 18.48
C SER A 321 -1.72 -15.66 17.87
N ALA A 322 -0.72 -15.86 17.00
CA ALA A 322 -0.51 -17.15 16.34
C ALA A 322 -0.12 -18.25 17.34
N GLU A 323 -0.77 -19.41 17.20
CA GLU A 323 -0.57 -20.59 18.05
C GLU A 323 0.08 -21.75 17.31
N LYS A 324 -0.21 -21.90 16.01
CA LYS A 324 0.19 -23.06 15.20
C LYS A 324 1.02 -22.67 13.99
N SER A 325 0.55 -21.72 13.19
CA SER A 325 1.22 -21.36 11.93
C SER A 325 0.98 -19.92 11.49
N ILE A 326 1.97 -19.39 10.77
CA ILE A 326 1.93 -18.10 10.07
C ILE A 326 2.40 -18.36 8.65
N ALA A 327 1.55 -18.06 7.67
CA ALA A 327 1.90 -18.07 6.27
C ALA A 327 1.87 -16.64 5.72
N VAL A 328 3.02 -16.14 5.27
CA VAL A 328 3.18 -14.81 4.69
C VAL A 328 3.63 -14.92 3.24
N HIS A 329 2.92 -14.25 2.35
CA HIS A 329 3.35 -14.05 0.98
C HIS A 329 3.33 -12.55 0.69
N SER A 330 4.49 -11.99 0.32
CA SER A 330 4.60 -10.57 -0.04
C SER A 330 5.69 -10.37 -1.10
N PRO A 331 5.44 -9.60 -2.19
CA PRO A 331 6.46 -9.32 -3.20
C PRO A 331 7.59 -8.45 -2.68
N TYR A 332 7.26 -7.52 -1.79
CA TYR A 332 8.20 -6.60 -1.18
C TYR A 332 8.14 -6.89 0.31
N PHE A 333 9.09 -7.72 0.77
CA PHE A 333 9.20 -8.14 2.15
C PHE A 333 10.45 -7.50 2.75
N VAL A 334 10.27 -6.29 3.27
CA VAL A 334 11.28 -5.49 3.96
C VAL A 334 10.66 -4.98 5.27
N PRO A 335 10.23 -5.88 6.16
CA PRO A 335 9.63 -5.49 7.43
C PRO A 335 10.64 -4.74 8.31
N ASP A 336 10.13 -3.89 9.18
CA ASP A 336 10.96 -3.25 10.21
C ASP A 336 11.35 -4.21 11.34
N ASP A 337 12.28 -3.79 12.18
CA ASP A 337 12.84 -4.61 13.26
C ASP A 337 11.78 -5.08 14.26
N THR A 338 10.67 -4.36 14.43
CA THR A 338 9.58 -4.77 15.34
C THR A 338 8.80 -5.95 14.76
N LEU A 339 8.46 -5.92 13.47
CA LEU A 339 7.81 -7.05 12.81
C LEU A 339 8.75 -8.25 12.67
N ILE A 340 10.04 -8.03 12.40
CA ILE A 340 11.05 -9.09 12.44
C ILE A 340 11.07 -9.75 13.83
N SER A 341 11.12 -8.94 14.89
CA SER A 341 11.13 -9.44 16.27
C SER A 341 9.86 -10.22 16.60
N ALA A 342 8.68 -9.76 16.17
CA ALA A 342 7.42 -10.47 16.39
C ALA A 342 7.39 -11.84 15.70
N LEU A 343 7.82 -11.91 14.44
CA LEU A 343 7.93 -13.18 13.70
C LEU A 343 8.95 -14.11 14.35
N SER A 344 10.09 -13.57 14.79
CA SER A 344 11.13 -14.31 15.50
C SER A 344 10.61 -14.89 16.82
N VAL A 345 9.86 -14.11 17.60
CA VAL A 345 9.23 -14.59 18.85
C VAL A 345 8.20 -15.68 18.56
N ALA A 346 7.36 -15.52 17.53
CA ALA A 346 6.41 -16.56 17.13
C ALA A 346 7.14 -17.88 16.78
N ALA A 347 8.21 -17.81 15.98
CA ALA A 347 9.00 -19.00 15.63
C ALA A 347 9.65 -19.64 16.87
N LEU A 348 10.17 -18.84 17.82
CA LEU A 348 10.74 -19.33 19.07
C LEU A 348 9.70 -19.98 20.00
N LYS A 349 8.42 -19.57 19.92
CA LYS A 349 7.30 -20.25 20.60
C LYS A 349 6.95 -21.62 20.00
N GLY A 350 7.57 -22.01 18.88
CA GLY A 350 7.25 -23.23 18.15
C GLY A 350 6.18 -23.06 17.06
N VAL A 351 5.75 -21.82 16.78
CA VAL A 351 4.82 -21.54 15.67
C VAL A 351 5.54 -21.75 14.33
N LEU A 352 4.89 -22.43 13.40
CA LEU A 352 5.42 -22.66 12.06
C LEU A 352 5.32 -21.39 11.22
N VAL A 353 6.44 -20.70 11.00
CA VAL A 353 6.47 -19.43 10.23
C VAL A 353 7.03 -19.67 8.84
N ASP A 354 6.18 -19.61 7.81
CA ASP A 354 6.54 -19.68 6.39
C ASP A 354 6.38 -18.33 5.71
N ILE A 355 7.43 -17.89 5.02
CA ILE A 355 7.48 -16.62 4.31
C ILE A 355 7.90 -16.88 2.87
N ILE A 356 7.00 -16.64 1.92
CA ILE A 356 7.29 -16.68 0.49
C ILE A 356 7.64 -15.27 0.02
N ILE A 357 8.82 -15.13 -0.60
CA ILE A 357 9.28 -13.90 -1.25
C ILE A 357 9.67 -14.19 -2.71
N PRO A 358 9.65 -13.20 -3.61
CA PRO A 358 10.07 -13.41 -4.99
C PRO A 358 11.53 -13.82 -5.09
N ARG A 359 11.83 -14.81 -5.93
CA ARG A 359 13.22 -15.15 -6.29
C ARG A 359 13.90 -14.02 -7.03
N HIS A 360 13.18 -13.40 -7.95
CA HIS A 360 13.60 -12.22 -8.70
C HIS A 360 12.56 -11.14 -8.49
N ASN A 361 13.00 -10.00 -7.98
CA ASN A 361 12.13 -8.85 -7.78
C ASN A 361 12.24 -7.93 -9.01
N ASN A 362 11.13 -7.32 -9.43
CA ASN A 362 11.15 -6.29 -10.46
C ASN A 362 11.95 -5.03 -10.01
N HIS A 363 12.14 -4.85 -8.70
CA HIS A 363 12.99 -3.81 -8.11
C HIS A 363 14.21 -4.40 -7.40
N LYS A 364 15.39 -4.32 -8.04
CA LYS A 364 16.66 -4.84 -7.49
C LYS A 364 17.00 -4.30 -6.10
N LEU A 365 16.74 -3.02 -5.85
CA LEU A 365 17.03 -2.39 -4.55
C LEU A 365 16.19 -3.00 -3.43
N VAL A 366 14.91 -3.27 -3.68
CA VAL A 366 14.00 -3.95 -2.75
C VAL A 366 14.47 -5.39 -2.52
N GLN A 367 14.89 -6.09 -3.58
CA GLN A 367 15.46 -7.44 -3.46
C GLN A 367 16.67 -7.46 -2.52
N TRP A 368 17.60 -6.53 -2.71
CA TRP A 368 18.82 -6.45 -1.90
C TRP A 368 18.52 -6.13 -0.44
N ALA A 369 17.59 -5.19 -0.18
CA ALA A 369 17.13 -4.86 1.17
C ALA A 369 16.42 -6.05 1.85
N SER A 370 15.57 -6.76 1.12
CA SER A 370 14.89 -7.97 1.60
C SER A 370 15.90 -9.07 1.98
N LEU A 371 16.84 -9.37 1.08
CA LEU A 371 17.89 -10.38 1.38
C LEU A 371 18.76 -10.01 2.59
N ALA A 372 18.91 -8.72 2.90
CA ALA A 372 19.67 -8.26 4.06
C ALA A 372 18.97 -8.53 5.41
N CYS A 373 17.63 -8.62 5.46
CA CYS A 373 16.90 -8.93 6.69
C CYS A 373 16.71 -10.44 6.93
N MET A 374 16.80 -11.27 5.88
CA MET A 374 16.62 -12.74 5.97
C MET A 374 17.48 -13.43 7.04
N PRO A 375 18.77 -13.08 7.26
CA PRO A 375 19.58 -13.74 8.28
C PRO A 375 19.03 -13.65 9.70
N GLN A 376 18.22 -12.63 10.02
CA GLN A 376 17.62 -12.47 11.35
C GLN A 376 16.48 -13.47 11.56
N LEU A 377 15.57 -13.56 10.58
CA LEU A 377 14.43 -14.49 10.59
C LEU A 377 14.87 -15.95 10.56
N LEU A 378 15.82 -16.29 9.67
CA LEU A 378 16.32 -17.66 9.56
C LEU A 378 16.96 -18.13 10.87
N ARG A 379 17.63 -17.23 11.61
CA ARG A 379 18.30 -17.57 12.88
C ARG A 379 17.32 -18.08 13.93
N THR A 380 16.12 -17.53 13.98
CA THR A 380 15.09 -17.83 15.00
C THR A 380 14.11 -18.92 14.58
N GLY A 381 14.34 -19.58 13.45
CA GLY A 381 13.54 -20.73 13.00
C GLY A 381 12.48 -20.40 11.94
N CYS A 382 12.30 -19.14 11.56
CA CYS A 382 11.42 -18.79 10.44
C CYS A 382 11.94 -19.45 9.14
N ARG A 383 11.01 -19.94 8.31
CA ARG A 383 11.30 -20.58 7.04
C ARG A 383 11.00 -19.61 5.91
N VAL A 384 12.04 -19.21 5.19
CA VAL A 384 11.91 -18.32 4.04
C VAL A 384 12.05 -19.13 2.76
N TRP A 385 11.18 -18.86 1.80
CA TRP A 385 11.07 -19.57 0.54
C TRP A 385 11.16 -18.56 -0.61
N LEU A 386 12.08 -18.81 -1.54
CA LEU A 386 12.18 -18.07 -2.79
C LEU A 386 11.19 -18.69 -3.78
N GLY A 387 10.18 -17.91 -4.18
CA GLY A 387 9.15 -18.34 -5.13
C GLY A 387 9.69 -18.77 -6.50
N GLY A 388 8.76 -18.99 -7.43
CA GLY A 388 9.04 -19.40 -8.80
C GLY A 388 9.87 -18.39 -9.61
N SER A 389 10.14 -18.73 -10.86
CA SER A 389 10.87 -17.85 -11.80
C SER A 389 10.07 -16.59 -12.17
N THR A 390 8.75 -16.71 -12.25
CA THR A 390 7.84 -15.58 -12.49
C THR A 390 7.71 -14.73 -11.23
N PHE A 391 7.76 -13.40 -11.39
CA PHE A 391 7.55 -12.48 -10.28
C PHE A 391 6.12 -12.61 -9.76
N ASP A 392 5.96 -12.80 -8.46
CA ASP A 392 4.66 -12.95 -7.80
C ASP A 392 4.40 -11.76 -6.89
N HIS A 393 3.30 -11.06 -7.17
CA HIS A 393 2.89 -9.83 -6.51
C HIS A 393 1.74 -10.05 -5.50
N SER A 394 1.42 -11.30 -5.16
CA SER A 394 0.37 -11.62 -4.20
C SER A 394 0.70 -11.13 -2.79
N LYS A 395 -0.31 -10.62 -2.06
CA LYS A 395 -0.21 -10.26 -0.64
C LYS A 395 -1.21 -11.08 0.17
N ILE A 396 -0.69 -12.10 0.83
CA ILE A 396 -1.50 -13.06 1.61
C ILE A 396 -0.86 -13.19 2.98
N LEU A 397 -1.68 -13.08 4.01
CA LEU A 397 -1.33 -13.44 5.39
C LEU A 397 -2.39 -14.41 5.90
N ILE A 398 -1.96 -15.55 6.45
CA ILE A 398 -2.84 -16.53 7.09
C ILE A 398 -2.27 -16.85 8.47
N ILE A 399 -3.11 -16.79 9.50
CA ILE A 399 -2.78 -17.14 10.88
C ILE A 399 -3.61 -18.36 11.27
N ASP A 400 -2.94 -19.44 11.63
CA ASP A 400 -3.50 -20.71 12.11
C ASP A 400 -4.57 -21.36 11.20
N GLY A 401 -4.71 -20.93 9.94
CA GLY A 401 -5.82 -21.31 9.07
C GLY A 401 -7.20 -20.83 9.56
N ARG A 402 -7.23 -19.83 10.45
CA ARG A 402 -8.46 -19.31 11.08
C ARG A 402 -8.71 -17.83 10.81
N TRP A 403 -7.68 -17.09 10.46
CA TRP A 403 -7.78 -15.69 10.09
C TRP A 403 -6.86 -15.42 8.91
N CYS A 404 -7.35 -14.66 7.95
CA CYS A 404 -6.57 -14.24 6.81
C CYS A 404 -6.67 -12.73 6.60
N MET A 405 -5.63 -12.16 5.99
CA MET A 405 -5.64 -10.80 5.47
C MET A 405 -5.10 -10.79 4.05
N ILE A 406 -5.88 -10.18 3.16
CA ILE A 406 -5.66 -10.13 1.72
C ILE A 406 -5.88 -8.71 1.22
N GLY A 407 -5.18 -8.29 0.16
CA GLY A 407 -5.34 -6.92 -0.33
C GLY A 407 -4.18 -6.40 -1.14
N SER A 408 -3.87 -5.12 -0.95
CA SER A 408 -2.85 -4.39 -1.71
C SER A 408 -1.57 -4.07 -0.92
N SER A 409 -1.57 -4.24 0.41
CA SER A 409 -0.42 -3.84 1.25
C SER A 409 0.73 -4.83 1.21
N ASN A 410 1.93 -4.34 0.93
CA ASN A 410 3.14 -5.12 1.11
C ASN A 410 3.68 -4.98 2.53
N TRP A 411 4.67 -5.81 2.87
CA TRP A 411 5.37 -5.75 4.15
C TRP A 411 6.64 -4.89 4.03
N ASP A 412 6.45 -3.60 3.73
CA ASP A 412 7.50 -2.58 3.63
C ASP A 412 7.06 -1.26 4.26
N ALA A 413 8.04 -0.40 4.56
CA ALA A 413 7.77 0.86 5.28
C ALA A 413 6.87 1.79 4.47
N ARG A 414 6.97 1.75 3.13
CA ARG A 414 6.16 2.57 2.24
C ARG A 414 4.68 2.19 2.29
N SER A 415 4.35 0.92 2.23
CA SER A 415 2.99 0.39 2.31
C SER A 415 2.37 0.69 3.66
N PHE A 416 3.16 0.63 4.74
CA PHE A 416 2.69 0.93 6.10
C PHE A 416 2.44 2.42 6.35
N ARG A 417 3.19 3.34 5.72
CA ARG A 417 3.20 4.76 6.14
C ARG A 417 2.81 5.76 5.06
N LEU A 418 2.99 5.43 3.79
CA LEU A 418 2.99 6.42 2.69
C LEU A 418 1.94 6.12 1.63
N ASN A 419 1.73 4.84 1.30
CA ASN A 419 0.73 4.47 0.31
C ASN A 419 -0.66 4.41 0.94
N PHE A 420 -1.65 4.83 0.17
CA PHE A 420 -3.03 4.44 0.42
C PHE A 420 -3.20 3.01 -0.06
N GLU A 421 -3.51 2.10 0.85
CA GLU A 421 -3.70 0.67 0.60
C GLU A 421 -5.10 0.23 1.06
N ILE A 422 -5.56 -0.92 0.56
CA ILE A 422 -6.82 -1.53 0.95
C ILE A 422 -6.59 -3.01 1.20
N ASN A 423 -7.00 -3.48 2.37
CA ASN A 423 -6.98 -4.88 2.73
C ASN A 423 -8.36 -5.30 3.22
N VAL A 424 -8.60 -6.59 3.24
CA VAL A 424 -9.75 -7.23 3.85
C VAL A 424 -9.23 -8.34 4.74
N ASP A 425 -9.72 -8.37 5.98
CA ASP A 425 -9.54 -9.52 6.84
C ASP A 425 -10.82 -10.32 6.99
N SER A 426 -10.67 -11.62 7.21
CA SER A 426 -11.78 -12.55 7.39
C SER A 426 -11.38 -13.69 8.32
N THR A 427 -12.38 -14.21 9.05
CA THR A 427 -12.29 -15.45 9.84
C THR A 427 -13.07 -16.59 9.20
N ASP A 428 -13.54 -16.42 7.96
CA ASP A 428 -14.23 -17.49 7.25
C ASP A 428 -13.26 -18.63 6.94
N LYS A 429 -13.65 -19.84 7.34
CA LYS A 429 -12.83 -21.04 7.22
C LYS A 429 -12.62 -21.44 5.77
N ASP A 430 -13.65 -21.36 4.94
CA ASP A 430 -13.60 -21.82 3.55
C ASP A 430 -12.61 -20.93 2.76
N LEU A 431 -12.68 -19.61 2.97
CA LEU A 431 -11.71 -18.67 2.39
C LEU A 431 -10.28 -18.91 2.90
N CYS A 432 -10.11 -19.18 4.20
CA CYS A 432 -8.78 -19.49 4.76
C CYS A 432 -8.18 -20.77 4.16
N ASP A 433 -8.99 -21.82 3.99
CA ASP A 433 -8.56 -23.09 3.42
C ASP A 433 -8.22 -22.96 1.93
N GLU A 434 -9.01 -22.20 1.17
CA GLU A 434 -8.74 -21.90 -0.24
C GLU A 434 -7.42 -21.12 -0.40
N LEU A 435 -7.24 -20.04 0.38
CA LEU A 435 -6.00 -19.26 0.39
C LEU A 435 -4.80 -20.10 0.82
N LYS A 436 -4.99 -21.03 1.78
CA LYS A 436 -3.93 -21.94 2.22
C LYS A 436 -3.54 -22.91 1.11
N THR A 437 -4.50 -23.42 0.36
CA THR A 437 -4.25 -24.27 -0.81
C THR A 437 -3.42 -23.53 -1.85
N ILE A 438 -3.82 -22.30 -2.20
CA ILE A 438 -3.05 -21.42 -3.11
C ILE A 438 -1.63 -21.17 -2.58
N PHE A 439 -1.48 -20.94 -1.27
CA PHE A 439 -0.17 -20.74 -0.65
C PHE A 439 0.70 -22.00 -0.74
N ASP A 440 0.13 -23.18 -0.48
CA ASP A 440 0.86 -24.46 -0.48
C ASP A 440 1.32 -24.87 -1.88
N GLU A 441 0.52 -24.61 -2.91
CA GLU A 441 0.93 -24.81 -4.31
C GLU A 441 2.15 -23.96 -4.66
N LYS A 442 2.17 -22.70 -4.21
CA LYS A 442 3.32 -21.80 -4.40
C LYS A 442 4.52 -22.27 -3.58
N LEU A 443 4.29 -22.74 -2.35
CA LEU A 443 5.34 -23.28 -1.48
C LEU A 443 5.99 -24.53 -2.10
N ALA A 444 5.21 -25.42 -2.70
CA ALA A 444 5.69 -26.65 -3.33
C ALA A 444 6.64 -26.41 -4.50
N SER A 445 6.48 -25.29 -5.23
CA SER A 445 7.38 -24.87 -6.31
C SER A 445 8.50 -23.94 -5.85
N ALA A 446 8.51 -23.53 -4.58
CA ALA A 446 9.49 -22.61 -4.04
C ALA A 446 10.77 -23.32 -3.59
N THR A 447 11.87 -22.58 -3.54
CA THR A 447 13.15 -23.08 -3.04
C THR A 447 13.46 -22.48 -1.68
N ARG A 448 13.72 -23.33 -0.69
CA ARG A 448 14.03 -22.89 0.67
C ARG A 448 15.33 -22.09 0.71
N LEU A 449 15.28 -20.89 1.28
CA LEU A 449 16.47 -20.07 1.51
C LEU A 449 17.21 -20.58 2.75
N SER A 450 18.42 -21.11 2.56
CA SER A 450 19.23 -21.64 3.67
C SER A 450 20.17 -20.58 4.24
N LYS A 451 20.52 -20.73 5.53
CA LYS A 451 21.56 -19.91 6.19
C LYS A 451 22.90 -20.03 5.46
N GLU A 452 23.23 -21.21 4.95
CA GLU A 452 24.48 -21.48 4.25
C GLU A 452 24.57 -20.74 2.92
N CYS A 453 23.47 -20.68 2.16
CA CYS A 453 23.39 -19.91 0.92
C CYS A 453 23.72 -18.43 1.17
N LEU A 454 23.23 -17.85 2.28
CA LEU A 454 23.53 -16.46 2.63
C LEU A 454 24.98 -16.28 3.13
N LYS A 455 25.52 -17.24 3.87
CA LYS A 455 26.92 -17.20 4.35
C LYS A 455 27.94 -17.29 3.22
N LYS A 456 27.65 -18.07 2.17
CA LYS A 456 28.52 -18.23 0.98
C LYS A 456 28.55 -16.99 0.08
N GLN A 457 27.72 -15.97 0.32
CA GLN A 457 27.76 -14.72 -0.45
C GLN A 457 29.04 -13.93 -0.17
N GLY A 458 29.69 -13.45 -1.23
CA GLY A 458 30.87 -12.58 -1.12
C GLY A 458 30.61 -11.32 -0.30
N GLN A 459 31.64 -10.80 0.36
CA GLN A 459 31.51 -9.65 1.27
C GLN A 459 30.93 -8.40 0.59
N LEU A 460 31.28 -8.16 -0.68
CA LEU A 460 30.72 -7.05 -1.47
C LEU A 460 29.21 -7.18 -1.70
N ILE A 461 28.71 -8.39 -1.92
CA ILE A 461 27.26 -8.63 -2.07
C ILE A 461 26.55 -8.33 -0.74
N ARG A 462 27.13 -8.78 0.38
CA ARG A 462 26.59 -8.51 1.72
C ARG A 462 26.61 -7.02 2.06
N LEU A 463 27.68 -6.31 1.70
CA LEU A 463 27.77 -4.86 1.87
C LEU A 463 26.70 -4.14 1.04
N ARG A 464 26.58 -4.45 -0.26
CA ARG A 464 25.53 -3.90 -1.13
C ARG A 464 24.13 -4.10 -0.56
N ASN A 465 23.81 -5.33 -0.14
CA ASN A 465 22.52 -5.66 0.47
C ASN A 465 22.30 -4.87 1.77
N SER A 466 23.33 -4.73 2.60
CA SER A 466 23.26 -3.94 3.83
C SER A 466 23.06 -2.45 3.56
N CYS A 467 23.72 -1.88 2.56
CA CYS A 467 23.50 -0.50 2.12
C CYS A 467 22.07 -0.30 1.59
N ALA A 468 21.54 -1.25 0.82
CA ALA A 468 20.15 -1.21 0.36
C ALA A 468 19.16 -1.20 1.54
N ARG A 469 19.43 -1.97 2.61
CA ARG A 469 18.61 -1.99 3.83
C ARG A 469 18.53 -0.64 4.54
N LEU A 470 19.57 0.20 4.45
CA LEU A 470 19.54 1.56 5.02
C LEU A 470 18.47 2.44 4.38
N LEU A 471 18.06 2.12 3.14
CA LEU A 471 16.97 2.80 2.44
C LEU A 471 15.59 2.21 2.80
N GLY A 472 15.52 1.17 3.65
CA GLY A 472 14.30 0.50 4.07
C GLY A 472 13.14 1.42 4.49
N PRO A 473 13.36 2.54 5.20
CA PRO A 473 12.29 3.49 5.52
C PRO A 473 11.61 4.16 4.31
N TYR A 474 12.19 4.06 3.12
CA TYR A 474 11.73 4.68 1.87
C TYR A 474 11.35 3.67 0.78
N LEU A 475 11.76 2.41 0.96
CA LEU A 475 11.36 1.26 0.15
C LEU A 475 9.96 0.82 0.60
#